data_AF-A0A5C2SCY4-F1
#
_entry.id   AF-A0A5C2SCY4-F1
#
_cell.length_a   1.000
_cell.length_b   1.000
_cell.length_c   1.000
_cell.angle_alpha   90.00
_cell.angle_beta   90.00
_cell.angle_gamma   90.00
#
_symmetry.space_group_name_H-M   'P 1'
#
loop_
_entity.id
_entity.type
_entity.pdbx_description
1 polymer ?
#
loop_
_entity_poly.entity_id
_entity_poly.type
_entity_poly.pdbx_seq_one_letter_code
_entity_poly.pdbx_strand_id
1 'polypeptide(L)'
;MSTSVLISTFAPFSTLALAVPSETSFADLYELLADRYPSLPLHSSAADLVLTPTSGVVPQADASIATLLRAEDEGAHSLVSLRLVPRLRGGKGGFGSQLRAAGGRMSSQKTSNNDSCRDLSGRRLSTIKEAKKLAEYIESEPLRKKAQQEAQRAKLEALEKKLGIASGSSSSEPGAGKKRRLEDTEYIEQSREIVDNVKSAVSVAMLKKKKKAKKDHSPSAEASSSSASTVAAAAEKVVESAAAVSEKVLGSPATVPVVTAAAVGA
;
A
#
# COMPACT_ATOMS: atom_id res chain seq x y z
N MET A 1 -16.25 46.72 -42.01
CA MET A 1 -15.15 46.83 -41.02
C MET A 1 -14.15 45.72 -41.31
N SER A 2 -12.85 45.97 -41.13
CA SER A 2 -11.81 44.93 -41.25
C SER A 2 -11.53 44.33 -39.87
N THR A 3 -11.54 43.01 -39.77
CA THR A 3 -11.18 42.25 -38.58
C THR A 3 -9.76 41.73 -38.74
N SER A 4 -8.99 41.79 -37.65
CA SER A 4 -7.66 41.20 -37.58
C SER A 4 -7.79 39.77 -37.08
N VAL A 5 -7.43 38.80 -37.91
CA VAL A 5 -7.45 37.38 -37.56
C VAL A 5 -6.02 36.91 -37.31
N LEU A 6 -5.78 36.45 -36.09
CA LEU A 6 -4.53 35.79 -35.70
C LEU A 6 -4.72 34.29 -35.76
N ILE A 7 -3.90 33.61 -36.56
CA ILE A 7 -3.91 32.15 -36.68
C ILE A 7 -2.65 31.57 -36.03
N SER A 8 -2.86 30.85 -34.94
CA SER A 8 -1.83 30.02 -34.32
C SER A 8 -1.69 28.72 -35.11
N THR A 9 -0.53 28.52 -35.72
CA THR A 9 -0.17 27.29 -36.44
C THR A 9 0.60 26.32 -35.54
N PHE A 10 1.10 25.23 -36.13
CA PHE A 10 1.96 24.23 -35.49
C PHE A 10 3.38 24.30 -36.07
N ALA A 11 4.38 23.87 -35.29
CA ALA A 11 5.77 23.83 -35.74
C ALA A 11 5.93 22.94 -36.99
N PRO A 12 6.71 23.34 -38.01
CA PRO A 12 7.69 24.46 -38.03
C PRO A 12 7.11 25.83 -38.46
N PHE A 13 5.79 25.95 -38.66
CA PHE A 13 5.18 27.17 -39.19
C PHE A 13 4.94 28.24 -38.10
N SER A 14 5.22 29.50 -38.43
CA SER A 14 4.98 30.65 -37.54
C SER A 14 3.51 31.06 -37.49
N THR A 15 3.13 31.73 -36.41
CA THR A 15 1.81 32.37 -36.28
C THR A 15 1.56 33.36 -37.41
N LEU A 16 0.37 33.33 -38.00
CA LEU A 16 -0.02 34.15 -39.14
C LEU A 16 -1.01 35.23 -38.70
N ALA A 17 -0.96 36.39 -39.36
CA ALA A 17 -1.89 37.49 -39.15
C ALA A 17 -2.51 37.92 -40.48
N LEU A 18 -3.83 38.11 -40.48
CA LEU A 18 -4.61 38.43 -41.67
C LEU A 18 -5.60 39.55 -41.35
N ALA A 19 -5.68 40.58 -42.18
CA ALA A 19 -6.79 41.53 -42.16
C ALA A 19 -7.85 41.06 -43.16
N VAL A 20 -9.07 40.82 -42.69
CA VAL A 20 -10.16 40.27 -43.49
C VAL A 20 -11.46 41.05 -43.20
N PRO A 21 -12.36 41.30 -44.17
CA PRO A 21 -13.66 41.92 -43.88
C PRO A 21 -14.50 41.09 -42.89
N SER A 22 -15.28 41.74 -42.02
CA SER A 22 -16.14 41.06 -41.03
C SER A 22 -17.16 40.09 -41.64
N GLU A 23 -17.55 40.32 -42.89
CA GLU A 23 -18.57 39.53 -43.61
C GLU A 23 -18.02 38.26 -44.26
N THR A 24 -16.70 38.06 -44.30
CA THR A 24 -16.16 36.86 -44.95
C THR A 24 -16.57 35.61 -44.18
N SER A 25 -16.94 34.57 -44.92
CA SER A 25 -17.29 33.29 -44.34
C SER A 25 -16.06 32.56 -43.81
N PHE A 26 -16.30 31.57 -42.94
CA PHE A 26 -15.26 30.72 -42.39
C PHE A 26 -14.59 29.86 -43.47
N ALA A 27 -15.34 29.43 -44.50
CA ALA A 27 -14.83 28.71 -45.66
C ALA A 27 -13.88 29.57 -46.50
N ASP A 28 -14.29 30.79 -46.85
CA ASP A 28 -13.47 31.71 -47.66
C ASP A 28 -12.19 32.08 -46.93
N LEU A 29 -12.24 32.20 -45.58
CA LEU A 29 -11.04 32.46 -44.78
C LEU A 29 -10.02 31.31 -44.90
N TYR A 30 -10.48 30.06 -44.99
CA TYR A 30 -9.60 28.91 -45.20
C TYR A 30 -8.94 28.97 -46.58
N GLU A 31 -9.71 29.29 -47.63
CA GLU A 31 -9.19 29.46 -49.00
C GLU A 31 -8.18 30.60 -49.10
N LEU A 32 -8.49 31.78 -48.54
CA LEU A 32 -7.59 32.94 -48.49
C LEU A 32 -6.26 32.65 -47.78
N LEU A 33 -6.30 31.80 -46.75
CA LEU A 33 -5.11 31.37 -46.03
C LEU A 33 -4.28 30.42 -46.89
N ALA A 34 -4.95 29.49 -47.59
CA ALA A 34 -4.31 28.53 -48.49
C ALA A 34 -3.66 29.20 -49.71
N ASP A 35 -4.25 30.29 -50.23
CA ASP A 35 -3.71 31.08 -51.33
C ASP A 35 -2.52 31.97 -50.89
N ARG A 36 -2.64 32.63 -49.73
CA ARG A 36 -1.56 33.51 -49.24
C ARG A 36 -0.34 32.76 -48.71
N TYR A 37 -0.53 31.54 -48.21
CA TYR A 37 0.55 30.74 -47.62
C TYR A 37 0.61 29.34 -48.25
N PRO A 38 1.11 29.25 -49.50
CA PRO A 38 1.22 27.97 -50.21
C PRO A 38 2.18 26.98 -49.54
N SER A 39 3.06 27.44 -48.66
CA SER A 39 3.96 26.59 -47.86
C SER A 39 3.23 25.78 -46.79
N LEU A 40 2.03 26.21 -46.39
CA LEU A 40 1.26 25.52 -45.36
C LEU A 40 0.47 24.38 -46.02
N PRO A 41 0.42 23.18 -45.42
CA PRO A 41 -0.14 22.00 -46.07
C PRO A 41 -1.69 21.96 -46.04
N LEU A 42 -2.38 23.05 -46.36
CA LEU A 42 -3.86 23.08 -46.40
C LEU A 42 -4.43 22.37 -47.63
N HIS A 43 -3.69 22.41 -48.75
CA HIS A 43 -4.09 21.81 -50.03
C HIS A 43 -3.88 20.30 -50.08
N SER A 44 -3.13 19.75 -49.12
CA SER A 44 -2.84 18.33 -49.07
C SER A 44 -3.96 17.59 -48.35
N SER A 45 -4.68 16.72 -49.07
CA SER A 45 -5.70 15.83 -48.49
C SER A 45 -5.16 14.94 -47.36
N ALA A 46 -3.84 14.76 -47.26
CA ALA A 46 -3.19 14.02 -46.19
C ALA A 46 -3.19 14.77 -44.84
N ALA A 47 -3.19 16.11 -44.86
CA ALA A 47 -3.22 16.94 -43.66
C ALA A 47 -4.67 17.37 -43.42
N ASP A 48 -5.41 16.55 -42.68
CA ASP A 48 -6.80 16.84 -42.26
C ASP A 48 -6.80 17.98 -41.23
N LEU A 49 -6.53 19.21 -41.66
CA LEU A 49 -6.40 20.41 -40.81
C LEU A 49 -7.72 21.17 -40.73
N VAL A 50 -8.02 21.71 -39.55
CA VAL A 50 -9.21 22.54 -39.31
C VAL A 50 -8.82 23.78 -38.52
N LEU A 51 -9.45 24.90 -38.88
CA LEU A 51 -9.39 26.11 -38.09
C LEU A 51 -10.39 26.01 -36.94
N THR A 52 -9.91 26.27 -35.73
CA THR A 52 -10.71 26.24 -34.50
C THR A 52 -10.51 27.54 -33.72
N PRO A 53 -11.57 28.15 -33.17
CA PRO A 53 -11.39 29.27 -32.26
C PRO A 53 -10.68 28.83 -30.97
N THR A 54 -10.05 29.77 -30.27
CA THR A 54 -9.36 29.50 -28.99
C THR A 54 -10.30 29.00 -27.89
N SER A 55 -11.59 29.33 -27.98
CA SER A 55 -12.64 28.83 -27.09
C SER A 55 -13.96 28.69 -27.85
N GLY A 56 -14.82 27.78 -27.39
CA GLY A 56 -16.16 27.59 -27.95
C GLY A 56 -16.25 26.46 -28.98
N VAL A 57 -17.34 26.48 -29.73
CA VAL A 57 -17.67 25.47 -30.74
C VAL A 57 -17.02 25.86 -32.07
N VAL A 58 -16.62 24.86 -32.86
CA VAL A 58 -16.15 25.11 -34.23
C VAL A 58 -17.31 25.67 -35.06
N PRO A 59 -17.16 26.85 -35.69
CA PRO A 59 -18.20 27.45 -36.52
C PRO A 59 -18.56 26.56 -37.71
N GLN A 60 -19.78 26.74 -38.21
CA GLN A 60 -20.15 26.20 -39.51
C GLN A 60 -19.40 26.93 -40.64
N ALA A 61 -19.22 26.26 -41.78
CA ALA A 61 -18.49 26.80 -42.93
C ALA A 61 -19.03 28.17 -43.40
N ASP A 62 -20.35 28.33 -43.33
CA ASP A 62 -21.06 29.52 -43.80
C ASP A 62 -21.12 30.65 -42.76
N ALA A 63 -20.61 30.42 -41.54
CA ALA A 63 -20.64 31.43 -40.49
C ALA A 63 -19.65 32.57 -40.79
N SER A 64 -20.11 33.81 -40.65
CA SER A 64 -19.25 34.99 -40.82
C SER A 64 -18.30 35.18 -39.64
N ILE A 65 -17.16 35.82 -39.88
CA ILE A 65 -16.19 36.16 -38.81
C ILE A 65 -16.82 37.09 -37.76
N ALA A 66 -17.79 37.90 -38.15
CA ALA A 66 -18.55 38.73 -37.20
C ALA A 66 -19.21 37.91 -36.07
N THR A 67 -19.64 36.68 -36.35
CA THR A 67 -20.27 35.78 -35.36
C THR A 67 -19.28 35.29 -34.30
N LEU A 68 -17.99 35.28 -34.63
CA LEU A 68 -16.90 34.87 -33.73
C LEU A 68 -16.43 36.01 -32.80
N LEU A 69 -16.81 37.25 -33.11
CA LEU A 69 -16.47 38.37 -32.25
C LEU A 69 -17.30 38.33 -30.98
N ARG A 70 -16.65 38.57 -29.85
CA ARG A 70 -17.38 38.74 -28.60
C ARG A 70 -18.09 40.08 -28.63
N ALA A 71 -19.30 40.10 -28.09
CA ALA A 71 -20.13 41.30 -27.97
C ALA A 71 -19.46 42.44 -27.16
N GLU A 72 -18.31 42.19 -26.52
CA GLU A 72 -17.54 43.15 -25.74
C GLU A 72 -16.48 43.89 -26.58
N ASP A 73 -16.22 43.47 -27.83
CA ASP A 73 -15.21 44.06 -28.74
C ASP A 73 -15.81 45.13 -29.67
N GLU A 74 -16.65 46.01 -29.15
CA GLU A 74 -17.16 47.24 -29.82
C GLU A 74 -16.08 48.36 -29.82
N GLY A 75 -14.84 47.99 -30.15
CA GLY A 75 -13.68 48.89 -30.24
C GLY A 75 -13.04 48.84 -31.63
N ALA A 76 -12.30 49.90 -32.00
CA ALA A 76 -11.79 50.18 -33.35
C ALA A 76 -10.97 49.06 -34.04
N HIS A 77 -10.58 48.01 -33.32
CA HIS A 77 -9.85 46.86 -33.84
C HIS A 77 -10.46 45.55 -33.36
N SER A 78 -11.43 45.06 -34.14
CA SER A 78 -11.99 43.71 -34.00
C SER A 78 -10.88 42.66 -34.20
N LEU A 79 -10.60 41.86 -33.18
CA LEU A 79 -9.54 40.85 -33.16
C LEU A 79 -10.14 39.45 -32.94
N VAL A 80 -9.81 38.49 -33.82
CA VAL A 80 -10.22 37.09 -33.67
C VAL A 80 -8.98 36.18 -33.61
N SER A 81 -8.96 35.28 -32.63
CA SER A 81 -7.87 34.29 -32.48
C SER A 81 -8.34 32.89 -32.88
N LEU A 82 -7.71 32.35 -33.91
CA LEU A 82 -7.94 31.00 -34.43
C LEU A 82 -6.68 30.16 -34.27
N ARG A 83 -6.85 28.84 -34.25
CA ARG A 83 -5.78 27.86 -34.25
C ARG A 83 -6.00 26.88 -35.38
N LEU A 84 -4.95 26.60 -36.15
CA LEU A 84 -4.94 25.55 -37.15
C LEU A 84 -4.47 24.25 -36.51
N VAL A 85 -5.35 23.26 -36.43
CA VAL A 85 -5.11 21.99 -35.72
C VAL A 85 -5.42 20.81 -36.63
N PRO A 86 -4.60 19.74 -36.64
CA PRO A 86 -4.98 18.49 -37.28
C PRO A 86 -6.16 17.84 -36.57
N ARG A 87 -7.16 17.41 -37.35
CA ARG A 87 -8.24 16.57 -36.87
C ARG A 87 -7.69 15.20 -36.51
N LEU A 88 -7.93 14.82 -35.26
CA LEU A 88 -7.69 13.46 -34.83
C LEU A 88 -8.77 12.57 -35.46
N ARG A 89 -8.35 11.50 -36.15
CA ARG A 89 -9.21 10.53 -36.87
C ARG A 89 -10.08 9.63 -35.95
N GLY A 90 -10.50 10.14 -34.78
CA GLY A 90 -11.27 9.43 -33.75
C GLY A 90 -10.38 8.69 -32.72
N GLY A 91 -10.80 8.35 -31.50
CA GLY A 91 -12.10 8.50 -30.84
C GLY A 91 -11.97 8.70 -29.32
N LYS A 92 -12.87 9.50 -28.75
CA LYS A 92 -12.88 9.95 -27.32
C LYS A 92 -13.24 8.82 -26.33
N GLY A 93 -13.38 7.59 -26.80
CA GLY A 93 -14.11 6.52 -26.12
C GLY A 93 -13.28 5.60 -25.22
N GLY A 94 -11.95 5.63 -25.34
CA GLY A 94 -11.08 4.73 -24.57
C GLY A 94 -11.06 5.04 -23.07
N PHE A 95 -11.00 6.31 -22.69
CA PHE A 95 -10.95 6.69 -21.27
C PHE A 95 -12.27 6.38 -20.55
N GLY A 96 -13.41 6.72 -21.16
CA GLY A 96 -14.72 6.39 -20.58
C GLY A 96 -14.99 4.88 -20.48
N SER A 97 -14.52 4.08 -21.45
CA SER A 97 -14.62 2.62 -21.36
C SER A 97 -13.70 2.05 -20.28
N GLN A 98 -12.49 2.59 -20.13
CA GLN A 98 -11.58 2.23 -19.04
C GLN A 98 -12.18 2.57 -17.67
N LEU A 99 -12.80 3.74 -17.51
CA LEU A 99 -13.48 4.10 -16.26
C LEU A 99 -14.64 3.15 -15.94
N ARG A 100 -15.45 2.78 -16.94
CA ARG A 100 -16.52 1.79 -16.76
C ARG A 100 -15.96 0.41 -16.39
N ALA A 101 -14.89 -0.02 -17.05
CA ALA A 101 -14.23 -1.29 -16.75
C ALA A 101 -13.60 -1.32 -15.35
N ALA A 102 -12.96 -0.24 -14.92
CA ALA A 102 -12.38 -0.10 -13.60
C ALA A 102 -13.46 -0.09 -12.51
N GLY A 103 -14.54 0.68 -12.70
CA GLY A 103 -15.68 0.72 -11.78
C GLY A 103 -16.34 -0.64 -11.60
N GLY A 104 -16.49 -1.42 -12.68
CA GLY A 104 -16.98 -2.80 -12.61
C GLY A 104 -16.10 -3.71 -11.75
N ARG A 105 -14.77 -3.62 -11.91
CA ARG A 105 -13.81 -4.41 -11.10
C ARG A 105 -13.92 -4.07 -9.62
N MET A 106 -13.92 -2.78 -9.28
CA MET A 106 -14.04 -2.30 -7.90
C MET A 106 -15.36 -2.71 -7.24
N SER A 107 -16.45 -2.73 -7.99
CA SER A 107 -17.76 -3.15 -7.48
C SER A 107 -17.84 -4.67 -7.27
N SER A 108 -17.24 -5.46 -8.16
CA SER A 108 -17.28 -6.93 -8.07
C SER A 108 -16.36 -7.53 -7.00
N GLN A 109 -15.23 -6.88 -6.70
CA GLN A 109 -14.30 -7.36 -5.69
C GLN A 109 -14.79 -6.98 -4.29
N LYS A 110 -15.61 -7.85 -3.71
CA LYS A 110 -15.96 -7.75 -2.28
C LYS A 110 -14.69 -7.92 -1.46
N THR A 111 -14.33 -6.89 -0.70
CA THR A 111 -13.15 -6.91 0.18
C THR A 111 -13.36 -7.98 1.26
N SER A 112 -12.50 -8.99 1.34
CA SER A 112 -12.58 -10.04 2.37
C SER A 112 -11.89 -9.66 3.69
N ASN A 113 -11.35 -8.45 3.79
CA ASN A 113 -10.60 -7.95 4.94
C ASN A 113 -11.55 -7.49 6.06
N ASN A 114 -12.14 -8.47 6.76
CA ASN A 114 -13.03 -8.25 7.90
C ASN A 114 -12.29 -8.07 9.24
N ASP A 115 -10.97 -7.97 9.25
CA ASP A 115 -10.17 -7.94 10.49
C ASP A 115 -10.39 -6.70 11.36
N SER A 116 -10.89 -5.62 10.74
CA SER A 116 -11.29 -4.38 11.42
C SER A 116 -12.68 -4.46 12.06
N CYS A 117 -13.51 -5.42 11.65
CA CYS A 117 -14.85 -5.60 12.21
C CYS A 117 -14.78 -6.02 13.69
N ARG A 118 -15.79 -5.62 14.45
CA ARG A 118 -15.94 -5.96 15.87
C ARG A 118 -17.01 -7.04 16.07
N ASP A 119 -16.85 -7.83 17.12
CA ASP A 119 -17.89 -8.76 17.58
C ASP A 119 -18.92 -8.05 18.49
N LEU A 120 -19.96 -8.77 18.92
CA LEU A 120 -20.97 -8.25 19.86
C LEU A 120 -20.41 -7.93 21.25
N SER A 121 -19.18 -8.39 21.56
CA SER A 121 -18.47 -8.09 22.79
C SER A 121 -17.55 -6.86 22.67
N GLY A 122 -17.50 -6.23 21.49
CA GLY A 122 -16.67 -5.06 21.19
C GLY A 122 -15.20 -5.34 20.85
N ARG A 123 -14.79 -6.62 20.81
CA ARG A 123 -13.45 -7.07 20.44
C ARG A 123 -13.30 -7.13 18.92
N ARG A 124 -12.10 -6.84 18.40
CA ARG A 124 -11.85 -6.89 16.94
C ARG A 124 -11.61 -8.33 16.49
N LEU A 125 -12.09 -8.69 15.30
CA LEU A 125 -11.88 -10.03 14.74
C LEU A 125 -10.39 -10.39 14.59
N SER A 126 -9.53 -9.39 14.31
CA SER A 126 -8.05 -9.54 14.36
C SER A 126 -7.56 -10.10 15.69
N THR A 127 -7.94 -9.48 16.82
CA THR A 127 -7.50 -9.92 18.16
C THR A 127 -7.94 -11.35 18.50
N ILE A 128 -9.12 -11.75 18.02
CA ILE A 128 -9.62 -13.12 18.21
C ILE A 128 -8.82 -14.12 17.37
N LYS A 129 -8.51 -13.78 16.11
CA LYS A 129 -7.69 -14.61 15.23
C LYS A 129 -6.26 -14.76 15.77
N GLU A 130 -5.68 -13.69 16.29
CA GLU A 130 -4.36 -13.73 16.92
C GLU A 130 -4.36 -14.61 18.18
N ALA A 131 -5.35 -14.46 19.05
CA ALA A 131 -5.48 -15.29 20.24
C ALA A 131 -5.63 -16.78 19.89
N LYS A 132 -6.44 -17.11 18.88
CA LYS A 132 -6.58 -18.49 18.36
C LYS A 132 -5.26 -19.03 17.84
N LYS A 133 -4.55 -18.25 17.03
CA LYS A 133 -3.24 -18.63 16.47
C LYS A 133 -2.20 -18.86 17.57
N LEU A 134 -2.23 -18.08 18.65
CA LEU A 134 -1.36 -18.28 19.81
C LEU A 134 -1.73 -19.54 20.60
N ALA A 135 -3.02 -19.81 20.79
CA ALA A 135 -3.49 -21.04 21.42
C ALA A 135 -3.06 -22.27 20.62
N GLU A 136 -3.31 -22.29 19.31
CA GLU A 136 -2.86 -23.34 18.40
C GLU A 136 -1.32 -23.52 18.43
N TYR A 137 -0.57 -22.42 18.53
CA TYR A 137 0.88 -22.48 18.65
C TYR A 137 1.30 -23.21 19.94
N ILE A 138 0.72 -22.87 21.09
CA ILE A 138 0.99 -23.49 22.38
C ILE A 138 0.59 -24.96 22.37
N GLU A 139 -0.58 -25.28 21.81
CA GLU A 139 -1.07 -26.67 21.65
C GLU A 139 -0.16 -27.51 20.74
N SER A 140 0.45 -26.88 19.72
CA SER A 140 1.40 -27.54 18.81
C SER A 140 2.80 -27.73 19.40
N GLU A 141 3.15 -27.06 20.51
CA GLU A 141 4.48 -27.18 21.13
C GLU A 141 4.89 -28.61 21.53
N PRO A 142 4.07 -29.44 22.19
CA PRO A 142 4.47 -30.80 22.55
C PRO A 142 4.78 -31.66 21.32
N LEU A 143 4.00 -31.51 20.24
CA LEU A 143 4.25 -32.21 18.99
C LEU A 143 5.56 -31.74 18.34
N ARG A 144 5.80 -30.41 18.33
CA ARG A 144 7.05 -29.84 17.83
C ARG A 144 8.26 -30.26 18.64
N LYS A 145 8.16 -30.30 19.97
CA LYS A 145 9.22 -30.76 20.87
C LYS A 145 9.54 -32.23 20.66
N LYS A 146 8.52 -33.10 20.49
CA LYS A 146 8.72 -34.52 20.14
C LYS A 146 9.41 -34.68 18.79
N ALA A 147 8.93 -33.99 17.75
CA ALA A 147 9.53 -34.02 16.42
C ALA A 147 10.99 -33.50 16.42
N GLN A 148 11.28 -32.46 17.21
CA GLN A 148 12.65 -31.96 17.38
C GLN A 148 13.55 -32.97 18.11
N GLN A 149 13.04 -33.62 19.16
CA GLN A 149 13.79 -34.67 19.87
C GLN A 149 14.06 -35.87 18.98
N GLU A 150 13.08 -36.32 18.18
CA GLU A 150 13.26 -37.40 17.21
C GLU A 150 14.27 -37.01 16.11
N ALA A 151 14.19 -35.79 15.58
CA ALA A 151 15.18 -35.30 14.61
C ALA A 151 16.58 -35.17 15.21
N GLN A 152 16.71 -34.77 16.48
CA GLN A 152 17.98 -34.74 17.19
C GLN A 152 18.52 -36.15 17.42
N ARG A 153 17.69 -37.10 17.87
CA ARG A 153 18.08 -38.51 18.02
C ARG A 153 18.52 -39.11 16.70
N ALA A 154 17.76 -38.92 15.63
CA ALA A 154 18.13 -39.39 14.30
C ALA A 154 19.46 -38.78 13.80
N LYS A 155 19.72 -37.50 14.09
CA LYS A 155 21.00 -36.86 13.79
C LYS A 155 22.14 -37.45 14.62
N LEU A 156 21.94 -37.68 15.92
CA LEU A 156 22.93 -38.30 16.79
C LEU A 156 23.25 -39.73 16.31
N GLU A 157 22.23 -40.55 16.04
CA GLU A 157 22.40 -41.91 15.51
C GLU A 157 23.11 -41.90 14.14
N ALA A 158 22.79 -40.95 13.25
CA ALA A 158 23.47 -40.81 11.97
C ALA A 158 24.94 -40.39 12.13
N LEU A 159 25.25 -39.54 13.12
CA LEU A 159 26.62 -39.18 13.45
C LEU A 159 27.38 -40.35 14.10
N GLU A 160 26.76 -41.10 15.00
CA GLU A 160 27.34 -42.29 15.62
C GLU A 160 27.65 -43.38 14.59
N LYS A 161 26.74 -43.61 13.63
CA LYS A 161 26.97 -44.52 12.49
C LYS A 161 28.15 -44.06 11.62
N LYS A 162 28.27 -42.75 11.36
CA LYS A 162 29.40 -42.18 10.60
C LYS A 162 30.73 -42.22 11.39
N LEU A 163 30.67 -42.14 12.71
CA LEU A 163 31.83 -42.14 13.60
C LEU A 163 32.23 -43.55 14.09
N GLY A 164 31.45 -44.59 13.79
CA GLY A 164 31.83 -46.00 13.98
C GLY A 164 31.87 -46.48 15.44
N ILE A 165 31.18 -45.82 16.37
CA ILE A 165 31.29 -46.09 17.82
C ILE A 165 30.50 -47.34 18.26
N ALA A 166 29.55 -47.82 17.45
CA ALA A 166 28.66 -48.93 17.82
C ALA A 166 29.21 -50.35 17.54
N SER A 167 30.42 -50.49 16.99
CA SER A 167 31.08 -51.80 16.89
C SER A 167 32.27 -51.82 17.83
N GLY A 168 32.13 -52.55 18.95
CA GLY A 168 33.19 -52.79 19.90
C GLY A 168 34.33 -53.59 19.27
N SER A 169 35.25 -52.92 18.59
CA SER A 169 36.55 -53.48 18.24
C SER A 169 37.66 -52.66 18.87
N SER A 170 38.11 -53.15 20.02
CA SER A 170 39.51 -53.12 20.43
C SER A 170 40.43 -53.38 19.24
N SER A 171 41.13 -52.36 18.77
CA SER A 171 42.42 -52.54 18.09
C SER A 171 43.21 -51.24 18.10
N SER A 172 44.32 -51.33 18.81
CA SER A 172 45.55 -50.57 18.63
C SER A 172 45.91 -50.43 17.14
N GLU A 173 46.20 -49.20 16.69
CA GLU A 173 47.25 -48.78 15.74
C GLU A 173 46.97 -47.34 15.24
N PRO A 174 48.00 -46.47 15.02
CA PRO A 174 47.83 -45.03 14.90
C PRO A 174 47.74 -44.57 13.43
N GLY A 175 46.51 -44.43 12.92
CA GLY A 175 46.21 -43.84 11.61
C GLY A 175 45.93 -42.33 11.67
N ALA A 176 46.70 -41.56 10.90
CA ALA A 176 46.63 -40.10 10.78
C ALA A 176 45.22 -39.60 10.40
N GLY A 177 44.63 -38.75 11.24
CA GLY A 177 43.33 -38.11 11.00
C GLY A 177 42.27 -38.37 12.08
N LYS A 178 42.53 -39.24 13.06
CA LYS A 178 41.64 -39.48 14.19
C LYS A 178 41.71 -38.28 15.16
N LYS A 179 40.61 -37.55 15.33
CA LYS A 179 40.48 -36.54 16.40
C LYS A 179 40.77 -37.26 17.73
N ARG A 180 41.97 -37.10 18.27
CA ARG A 180 42.24 -37.52 19.66
C ARG A 180 41.19 -36.84 20.50
N ARG A 181 40.40 -37.62 21.24
CA ARG A 181 39.62 -37.07 22.32
C ARG A 181 40.67 -36.50 23.27
N LEU A 182 40.66 -35.18 23.45
CA LEU A 182 41.49 -34.53 24.45
C LEU A 182 40.97 -35.06 25.79
N GLU A 183 41.65 -36.04 26.36
CA GLU A 183 41.34 -36.60 27.69
C GLU A 183 41.90 -35.69 28.80
N ASP A 184 42.36 -34.49 28.44
CA ASP A 184 42.77 -33.44 29.36
C ASP A 184 41.53 -32.66 29.82
N THR A 185 40.94 -33.13 30.92
CA THR A 185 39.74 -32.54 31.52
C THR A 185 39.95 -31.08 31.92
N GLU A 186 41.16 -30.76 32.41
CA GLU A 186 41.54 -29.41 32.83
C GLU A 186 41.55 -28.46 31.63
N TYR A 187 42.13 -28.88 30.49
CA TYR A 187 42.12 -28.07 29.27
C TYR A 187 40.69 -27.83 28.74
N ILE A 188 39.82 -28.84 28.80
CA ILE A 188 38.43 -28.71 28.36
C ILE A 188 37.67 -27.75 29.27
N GLU A 189 37.83 -27.85 30.59
CA GLU A 189 37.19 -26.94 31.55
C GLU A 189 37.68 -25.51 31.37
N GLN A 190 39.00 -25.31 31.26
CA GLN A 190 39.59 -23.99 30.96
C GLN A 190 39.07 -23.41 29.65
N SER A 191 38.96 -24.22 28.60
CA SER A 191 38.42 -23.76 27.31
C SER A 191 36.94 -23.34 27.42
N ARG A 192 36.15 -24.07 28.22
CA ARG A 192 34.74 -23.75 28.47
C ARG A 192 34.61 -22.46 29.28
N GLU A 193 35.42 -22.29 30.32
CA GLU A 193 35.45 -21.08 31.13
C GLU A 193 35.84 -19.85 30.31
N ILE A 194 36.86 -19.95 29.46
CA ILE A 194 37.27 -18.86 28.55
C ILE A 194 36.10 -18.49 27.62
N VAL A 195 35.45 -19.49 27.03
CA VAL A 195 34.32 -19.27 26.12
C VAL A 195 33.14 -18.62 26.85
N ASP A 196 32.83 -19.04 28.08
CA ASP A 196 31.73 -18.50 28.86
C ASP A 196 32.04 -17.09 29.41
N ASN A 197 33.30 -16.81 29.73
CA ASN A 197 33.77 -15.46 30.04
C ASN A 197 33.64 -14.51 28.84
N VAL A 198 33.97 -14.96 27.63
CA VAL A 198 33.77 -14.16 26.41
C VAL A 198 32.28 -13.92 26.16
N LYS A 199 31.44 -14.96 26.25
CA LYS A 199 29.98 -14.80 26.07
C LYS A 199 29.37 -13.86 27.09
N SER A 200 29.75 -13.97 28.36
CA SER A 200 29.24 -13.11 29.42
C SER A 200 29.68 -11.66 29.19
N ALA A 201 30.94 -11.41 28.84
CA ALA A 201 31.44 -10.08 28.51
C ALA A 201 30.71 -9.46 27.31
N VAL A 202 30.46 -10.22 26.24
CA VAL A 202 29.70 -9.75 25.08
C VAL A 202 28.24 -9.45 25.46
N SER A 203 27.62 -10.29 26.28
CA SER A 203 26.24 -10.07 26.75
C SER A 203 26.14 -8.80 27.59
N VAL A 204 27.10 -8.55 28.49
CA VAL A 204 27.17 -7.35 29.31
C VAL A 204 27.46 -6.12 28.45
N ALA A 205 28.33 -6.22 27.44
CA ALA A 205 28.60 -5.13 26.51
C ALA A 205 27.37 -4.79 25.67
N MET A 206 26.62 -5.78 25.17
CA MET A 206 25.38 -5.58 24.43
C MET A 206 24.28 -4.96 25.30
N LEU A 207 24.14 -5.40 26.55
CA LEU A 207 23.18 -4.84 27.50
C LEU A 207 23.57 -3.42 27.93
N LYS A 208 24.86 -3.13 28.14
CA LYS A 208 25.37 -1.77 28.40
C LYS A 208 25.19 -0.86 27.18
N LYS A 209 25.42 -1.35 25.95
CA LYS A 209 25.14 -0.62 24.71
C LYS A 209 23.65 -0.33 24.57
N LYS A 210 22.78 -1.30 24.89
CA LYS A 210 21.31 -1.13 24.88
C LYS A 210 20.83 -0.17 25.97
N LYS A 211 21.46 -0.16 27.16
CA LYS A 211 21.16 0.78 28.25
C LYS A 211 21.67 2.20 27.94
N LYS A 212 22.82 2.33 27.27
CA LYS A 212 23.35 3.61 26.79
C LYS A 212 22.50 4.17 25.65
N ALA A 213 22.08 3.33 24.69
CA ALA A 213 21.14 3.70 23.64
C ALA A 213 19.75 4.11 24.18
N LYS A 214 19.30 3.57 25.31
CA LYS A 214 18.09 4.03 26.01
C LYS A 214 18.30 5.32 26.82
N LYS A 215 19.52 5.62 27.26
CA LYS A 215 19.85 6.85 28.00
C LYS A 215 20.06 8.06 27.07
N ASP A 216 20.54 7.81 25.85
CA ASP A 216 20.77 8.84 24.82
C ASP A 216 19.50 9.18 24.02
N HIS A 217 18.35 8.54 24.30
CA HIS A 217 17.05 8.93 23.75
C HIS A 217 16.12 9.44 24.86
N SER A 218 16.37 10.69 25.25
CA SER A 218 15.50 11.53 26.06
C SER A 218 14.98 12.66 25.16
N PRO A 219 13.73 12.65 24.67
CA PRO A 219 13.10 13.85 24.16
C PRO A 219 12.30 14.51 25.28
N SER A 220 12.72 15.72 25.65
CA SER A 220 11.90 16.69 26.38
C SER A 220 10.83 17.26 25.44
N ALA A 221 9.61 17.33 25.99
CA ALA A 221 8.32 17.95 25.58
C ALA A 221 8.32 18.95 24.42
N GLU A 222 7.28 19.03 23.56
CA GLU A 222 5.85 19.33 23.81
C GLU A 222 4.95 18.77 22.67
N ALA A 223 3.64 18.53 22.71
CA ALA A 223 2.58 18.41 23.71
C ALA A 223 1.31 17.86 22.99
N SER A 224 0.55 16.94 23.61
CA SER A 224 -0.93 16.97 23.75
C SER A 224 -1.53 15.65 24.29
N SER A 225 -2.06 15.77 25.52
CA SER A 225 -3.22 15.07 26.13
C SER A 225 -3.35 13.53 26.09
N SER A 226 -3.20 12.89 27.25
CA SER A 226 -4.34 12.50 28.11
C SER A 226 -3.89 11.65 29.30
N SER A 227 -4.47 11.97 30.44
CA SER A 227 -4.21 11.47 31.80
C SER A 227 -4.59 10.01 32.02
N ALA A 228 -3.63 9.18 32.45
CA ALA A 228 -3.89 7.97 33.23
C ALA A 228 -2.62 7.54 33.98
N SER A 229 -2.47 7.91 35.25
CA SER A 229 -1.52 7.25 36.15
C SER A 229 -1.90 7.43 37.62
N THR A 230 -2.45 6.37 38.20
CA THR A 230 -2.26 5.88 39.58
C THR A 230 -2.83 4.46 39.51
N VAL A 231 -2.11 3.36 39.74
CA VAL A 231 -1.22 2.99 40.84
C VAL A 231 -0.48 1.70 40.42
N ALA A 232 0.84 1.64 40.62
CA ALA A 232 1.59 0.38 40.61
C ALA A 232 2.69 0.45 41.67
N ALA A 233 2.25 0.56 42.92
CA ALA A 233 3.06 0.37 44.11
C ALA A 233 2.21 -0.36 45.15
N ALA A 234 1.94 -1.65 44.91
CA ALA A 234 1.42 -2.61 45.89
C ALA A 234 1.43 -4.02 45.27
N ALA A 235 2.62 -4.58 45.06
CA ALA A 235 2.79 -6.00 44.74
C ALA A 235 3.37 -6.72 45.96
N GLU A 236 2.63 -6.71 47.07
CA GLU A 236 2.84 -7.58 48.24
C GLU A 236 1.53 -7.61 49.06
N LYS A 237 0.49 -8.29 48.54
CA LYS A 237 -0.66 -8.84 49.31
C LYS A 237 -1.70 -9.47 48.36
N VAL A 238 -1.41 -10.66 47.83
CA VAL A 238 -2.42 -11.51 47.18
C VAL A 238 -2.18 -12.96 47.58
N VAL A 239 -2.47 -13.28 48.85
CA VAL A 239 -2.61 -14.68 49.32
C VAL A 239 -3.87 -14.86 50.20
N GLU A 240 -4.64 -13.82 50.54
CA GLU A 240 -5.65 -13.93 51.61
C GLU A 240 -7.09 -13.47 51.26
N SER A 241 -7.48 -13.41 49.98
CA SER A 241 -8.85 -12.99 49.62
C SER A 241 -9.58 -13.90 48.64
N ALA A 242 -9.19 -15.17 48.56
CA ALA A 242 -9.85 -16.18 47.72
C ALA A 242 -11.00 -16.94 48.42
N ALA A 243 -11.36 -16.60 49.66
CA ALA A 243 -12.31 -17.39 50.47
C ALA A 243 -13.71 -16.77 50.69
N ALA A 244 -14.04 -15.59 50.13
CA ALA A 244 -15.25 -14.85 50.54
C ALA A 244 -16.28 -14.57 49.44
N VAL A 245 -16.21 -15.19 48.25
CA VAL A 245 -17.18 -14.97 47.16
C VAL A 245 -17.83 -16.28 46.71
N SER A 246 -18.23 -17.12 47.67
CA SER A 246 -19.00 -18.35 47.42
C SER A 246 -20.44 -18.30 47.95
N GLU A 247 -20.91 -17.16 48.48
CA GLU A 247 -22.16 -17.12 49.26
C GLU A 247 -23.20 -16.09 48.78
N LYS A 248 -23.24 -15.78 47.47
CA LYS A 248 -24.30 -14.91 46.94
C LYS A 248 -24.80 -15.34 45.57
N VAL A 249 -25.13 -16.63 45.46
CA VAL A 249 -26.05 -17.15 44.44
C VAL A 249 -27.18 -17.81 45.22
N LEU A 250 -28.29 -17.10 45.43
CA LEU A 250 -29.63 -17.63 45.72
C LEU A 250 -30.58 -16.43 45.89
N GLY A 251 -31.52 -16.27 44.98
CA GLY A 251 -32.56 -15.23 45.05
C GLY A 251 -33.09 -14.80 43.69
N SER A 252 -33.88 -15.65 43.03
CA SER A 252 -34.82 -15.23 41.98
C SER A 252 -36.01 -14.46 42.63
N PRO A 253 -36.84 -13.69 41.89
CA PRO A 253 -37.88 -14.31 41.04
C PRO A 253 -38.23 -13.60 39.70
N ALA A 254 -38.59 -14.44 38.74
CA ALA A 254 -39.65 -14.37 37.72
C ALA A 254 -40.19 -13.01 37.19
N THR A 255 -40.31 -12.89 35.87
CA THR A 255 -41.61 -12.89 35.15
C THR A 255 -41.41 -12.93 33.62
N VAL A 256 -42.22 -13.76 32.96
CA VAL A 256 -42.38 -13.93 31.50
C VAL A 256 -43.56 -13.06 31.05
N PRO A 257 -43.71 -12.70 29.76
CA PRO A 257 -44.70 -13.47 29.00
C PRO A 257 -44.29 -13.80 27.54
N VAL A 258 -44.84 -14.94 27.14
CA VAL A 258 -44.95 -15.51 25.80
C VAL A 258 -45.99 -14.75 24.98
N VAL A 259 -45.71 -14.46 23.70
CA VAL A 259 -46.73 -14.38 22.64
C VAL A 259 -46.18 -15.05 21.37
N THR A 260 -47.00 -15.94 20.81
CA THR A 260 -46.79 -16.88 19.71
C THR A 260 -47.17 -16.33 18.33
N ALA A 261 -46.48 -16.83 17.28
CA ALA A 261 -46.97 -17.22 15.93
C ALA A 261 -47.65 -16.15 15.03
N ALA A 262 -47.68 -16.22 13.69
CA ALA A 262 -46.99 -16.94 12.62
C ALA A 262 -47.48 -16.34 11.26
N ALA A 263 -46.65 -16.43 10.23
CA ALA A 263 -46.92 -16.62 8.79
C ALA A 263 -48.07 -15.87 8.07
N VAL A 264 -47.72 -15.13 7.00
CA VAL A 264 -48.35 -15.24 5.65
C VAL A 264 -47.28 -14.91 4.61
N GLY A 265 -47.12 -15.78 3.61
CA GLY A 265 -46.44 -15.47 2.36
C GLY A 265 -47.44 -15.09 1.27
N ALA A 266 -47.03 -14.15 0.42
CA ALA A 266 -47.41 -13.99 -0.99
C ALA A 266 -46.37 -13.04 -1.62
#